data_AF-A0A7M3X3T7-F1
#
_entry.id   AF-A0A7M3X3T7-F1
#
_cell.length_a   1.000
_cell.length_b   1.000
_cell.length_c   1.000
_cell.angle_alpha   90.00
_cell.angle_beta   90.00
_cell.angle_gamma   90.00
#
_symmetry.space_group_name_H-M   'P 1'
#
loop_
_entity.id
_entity.type
_entity.pdbx_description
1 polymer ?
#
loop_
_entity_poly.entity_id
_entity_poly.type
_entity_poly.pdbx_seq_one_letter_code
_entity_poly.pdbx_strand_id
1 'polypeptide(L)'
;MSAAQDYYDQILGMGHSPENALAYTRQHYPNFVPGVAEAVAPPVLAPVSQQAVPAVQPVAQPVIAAAPAMAAPVAAVAPIEAPAAAQPNAYAPMAATPLPTGGTTPMMWGAVACIVFALLLSMAGQFSHAWIVNNEEGGEGQTVGLTTIRQDCSLTEPETGQTKQEAIDACKAFTYMFFAEDMDAATAELDDVEDIDDAIVGDHEDYCDNVYTFAAPLMMGDQEALANLSEVRDTCLETPAAGSTGGMVLWVGSIGALFGTVMLSAGSIGRTLPSNAEQHGKWAGMGAGVLMLLAVLVWWLLLPDTDTDTSAGMGVWMTVLGGVLGVVAGILAFLDQK
;
A
#
# COMPACT_ATOMS: atom_id res chain seq x y z
N MET A 1 12.34 6.68 -45.83
CA MET A 1 12.59 6.98 -44.41
C MET A 1 13.12 5.70 -43.79
N SER A 2 14.03 5.78 -42.81
CA SER A 2 14.48 4.59 -42.10
C SER A 2 13.40 4.17 -41.09
N ALA A 3 13.29 2.86 -40.81
CA ALA A 3 12.34 2.36 -39.82
C ALA A 3 12.50 3.03 -38.44
N ALA A 4 13.73 3.46 -38.10
CA ALA A 4 14.02 4.20 -36.88
C ALA A 4 13.40 5.61 -36.86
N GLN A 5 13.39 6.32 -38.01
CA GLN A 5 12.76 7.63 -38.12
C GLN A 5 11.23 7.51 -38.01
N ASP A 6 10.63 6.51 -38.66
CA ASP A 6 9.18 6.28 -38.57
C ASP A 6 8.74 5.93 -37.14
N TYR A 7 9.54 5.14 -36.41
CA TYR A 7 9.30 4.81 -35.00
C TYR A 7 9.42 6.05 -34.09
N TYR A 8 10.45 6.87 -34.30
CA TYR A 8 10.62 8.14 -33.57
C TYR A 8 9.44 9.10 -33.79
N ASP A 9 9.01 9.27 -35.04
CA ASP A 9 7.88 10.15 -35.38
C ASP A 9 6.55 9.61 -34.84
N GLN A 10 6.39 8.29 -34.73
CA GLN A 10 5.24 7.67 -34.08
C GLN A 10 5.18 7.99 -32.57
N ILE A 11 6.32 7.92 -31.87
CA ILE A 11 6.38 8.24 -30.44
C ILE A 11 6.11 9.74 -30.20
N LEU A 12 6.62 10.62 -31.07
CA LEU A 12 6.23 12.03 -31.06
C LEU A 12 4.73 12.23 -31.28
N GLY A 13 4.12 11.46 -32.20
CA GLY A 13 2.68 11.47 -32.46
C GLY A 13 1.82 11.04 -31.26
N MET A 14 2.38 10.31 -30.30
CA MET A 14 1.73 9.92 -29.05
C MET A 14 1.84 11.00 -27.95
N GLY A 15 2.50 12.12 -28.22
CA GLY A 15 2.59 13.27 -27.29
C GLY A 15 3.80 13.26 -26.35
N HIS A 16 4.77 12.36 -26.57
CA HIS A 16 6.03 12.39 -25.82
C HIS A 16 6.91 13.56 -26.27
N SER A 17 7.75 14.06 -25.36
CA SER A 17 8.76 15.06 -25.71
C SER A 17 9.82 14.47 -26.65
N PRO A 18 10.52 15.30 -27.44
CA PRO A 18 11.60 14.84 -28.31
C PRO A 18 12.70 14.04 -27.59
N GLU A 19 13.01 14.40 -26.35
CA GLU A 19 14.02 13.72 -25.53
C GLU A 19 13.57 12.31 -25.17
N ASN A 20 12.32 12.15 -24.72
CA ASN A 20 11.73 10.86 -24.40
C ASN A 20 11.59 9.98 -25.65
N ALA A 21 11.12 10.56 -26.76
CA ALA A 21 11.03 9.85 -28.04
C ALA A 21 12.40 9.33 -28.51
N LEU A 22 13.46 10.11 -28.31
CA LEU A 22 14.83 9.71 -28.63
C LEU A 22 15.30 8.54 -27.74
N ALA A 23 15.04 8.60 -26.43
CA ALA A 23 15.41 7.55 -25.49
C ALA A 23 14.74 6.21 -25.85
N TYR A 24 13.42 6.20 -26.08
CA TYR A 24 12.69 5.01 -26.53
C TYR A 24 13.19 4.48 -27.88
N THR A 25 13.48 5.38 -28.81
CA THR A 25 13.99 4.97 -30.13
C THR A 25 15.38 4.34 -30.02
N ARG A 26 16.26 4.84 -29.14
CA ARG A 26 17.60 4.29 -28.93
C ARG A 26 17.64 2.93 -28.25
N GLN A 27 16.60 2.57 -27.49
CA GLN A 27 16.47 1.20 -26.97
C GLN A 27 16.36 0.16 -28.09
N HIS A 28 15.74 0.54 -29.22
CA HIS A 28 15.55 -0.35 -30.37
C HIS A 28 16.56 -0.09 -31.50
N TYR A 29 17.06 1.14 -31.60
CA TYR A 29 18.00 1.62 -32.62
C TYR A 29 19.13 2.44 -31.96
N PRO A 30 20.16 1.78 -31.38
CA PRO A 30 21.15 2.43 -30.51
C PRO A 30 21.90 3.62 -31.15
N ASN A 31 22.09 3.59 -32.47
CA ASN A 31 22.82 4.62 -33.22
C ASN A 31 21.92 5.67 -33.86
N PHE A 32 20.63 5.70 -33.52
CA PHE A 32 19.70 6.63 -34.14
C PHE A 32 20.01 8.10 -33.80
N VAL A 33 20.02 8.93 -34.85
CA VAL A 33 20.12 10.39 -34.78
C VAL A 33 19.01 10.99 -35.66
N PRO A 34 18.05 11.74 -35.08
CA PRO A 34 16.93 12.30 -35.84
C PRO A 34 17.39 13.18 -37.02
N GLY A 35 16.75 13.03 -38.18
CA GLY A 35 16.97 13.92 -39.33
C GLY A 35 18.22 13.63 -40.18
N VAL A 36 19.04 12.64 -39.83
CA VAL A 36 20.14 12.17 -40.68
C VAL A 36 19.65 10.96 -41.47
N ALA A 37 19.33 11.16 -42.76
CA ALA A 37 18.96 10.07 -43.64
C ALA A 37 20.16 9.13 -43.85
N GLU A 38 20.19 8.02 -43.13
CA GLU A 38 21.23 7.01 -43.25
C GLU A 38 21.13 6.31 -44.63
N ALA A 39 22.25 6.23 -45.35
CA ALA A 39 22.32 5.54 -46.63
C ALA A 39 22.19 4.02 -46.41
N VAL A 40 21.00 3.49 -46.65
CA VAL A 40 20.67 2.08 -46.41
C VAL A 40 21.48 1.16 -47.33
N ALA A 41 22.31 0.29 -46.73
CA ALA A 41 22.87 -0.87 -47.42
C ALA A 41 21.76 -1.91 -47.69
N PRO A 42 21.78 -2.62 -48.83
CA PRO A 42 20.68 -3.50 -49.24
C PRO A 42 20.48 -4.65 -48.23
N PRO A 43 19.22 -4.96 -47.85
CA PRO A 43 18.92 -5.93 -46.81
C PRO A 43 19.15 -7.37 -47.27
N VAL A 44 19.84 -8.14 -46.43
CA VAL A 44 19.90 -9.60 -46.50
C VAL A 44 18.61 -10.15 -45.87
N LEU A 45 17.80 -10.83 -46.68
CA LEU A 45 16.54 -11.43 -46.26
C LEU A 45 16.81 -12.68 -45.39
N ALA A 46 16.47 -12.61 -44.11
CA ALA A 46 16.24 -13.78 -43.26
C ALA A 46 14.72 -13.93 -43.01
N PRO A 47 14.16 -15.16 -43.04
CA PRO A 47 12.73 -15.38 -42.91
C PRO A 47 12.28 -15.20 -41.45
N VAL A 48 11.38 -14.25 -41.21
CA VAL A 48 10.72 -14.04 -39.92
C VAL A 48 9.37 -14.77 -39.93
N SER A 49 9.21 -15.71 -39.01
CA SER A 49 7.95 -16.39 -38.71
C SER A 49 6.94 -15.41 -38.09
N GLN A 50 5.79 -15.27 -38.74
CA GLN A 50 4.66 -14.48 -38.25
C GLN A 50 3.96 -15.20 -37.09
N GLN A 51 4.13 -14.70 -35.87
CA GLN A 51 3.28 -15.07 -34.74
C GLN A 51 2.20 -14.00 -34.56
N ALA A 52 0.94 -14.41 -34.60
CA ALA A 52 -0.21 -13.52 -34.57
C ALA A 52 -0.39 -12.88 -33.18
N VAL A 53 -0.42 -11.55 -33.15
CA VAL A 53 -0.73 -10.75 -31.96
C VAL A 53 -2.27 -10.69 -31.78
N PRO A 54 -2.82 -10.98 -30.59
CA PRO A 54 -4.25 -10.84 -30.34
C PRO A 54 -4.71 -9.38 -30.40
N ALA A 55 -5.82 -9.12 -31.08
CA ALA A 55 -6.45 -7.81 -31.13
C ALA A 55 -7.03 -7.41 -29.76
N VAL A 56 -6.56 -6.30 -29.21
CA VAL A 56 -7.12 -5.67 -28.00
C VAL A 56 -8.45 -5.00 -28.37
N GLN A 57 -9.55 -5.44 -27.75
CA GLN A 57 -10.84 -4.77 -27.85
C GLN A 57 -10.87 -3.52 -26.95
N PRO A 58 -11.39 -2.38 -27.45
CA PRO A 58 -11.53 -1.16 -26.64
C PRO A 58 -12.62 -1.34 -25.57
N VAL A 59 -12.24 -1.21 -24.30
CA VAL A 59 -13.15 -1.16 -23.16
C VAL A 59 -13.85 0.21 -23.15
N ALA A 60 -15.16 0.22 -23.30
CA ALA A 60 -15.97 1.42 -23.21
C ALA A 60 -15.99 1.96 -21.76
N GLN A 61 -15.56 3.21 -21.58
CA GLN A 61 -15.74 3.93 -20.32
C GLN A 61 -17.23 4.24 -20.07
N PRO A 62 -17.77 3.94 -18.87
CA PRO A 62 -19.10 4.40 -18.50
C PRO A 62 -19.08 5.90 -18.19
N VAL A 63 -19.77 6.68 -19.02
CA VAL A 63 -20.05 8.09 -18.77
C VAL A 63 -21.04 8.19 -17.60
N ILE A 64 -20.57 8.64 -16.44
CA ILE A 64 -21.43 8.97 -15.30
C ILE A 64 -22.09 10.31 -15.61
N ALA A 65 -23.35 10.25 -16.05
CA ALA A 65 -24.19 11.43 -16.21
C ALA A 65 -24.61 11.96 -14.83
N ALA A 66 -24.26 13.22 -14.55
CA ALA A 66 -24.70 13.94 -13.36
C ALA A 66 -26.23 14.06 -13.35
N ALA A 67 -26.87 13.55 -12.30
CA ALA A 67 -28.30 13.69 -12.08
C ALA A 67 -28.64 15.14 -11.67
N PRO A 68 -29.65 15.78 -12.27
CA PRO A 68 -30.07 17.13 -11.89
C PRO A 68 -30.86 17.10 -10.58
N ALA A 69 -30.53 18.05 -9.70
CA ALA A 69 -31.27 18.36 -8.48
C ALA A 69 -32.71 18.78 -8.82
N MET A 70 -33.69 18.04 -8.32
CA MET A 70 -35.10 18.43 -8.39
C MET A 70 -35.55 19.02 -7.06
N ALA A 71 -35.98 20.28 -7.16
CA ALA A 71 -36.56 21.09 -6.12
C ALA A 71 -37.91 20.53 -5.62
N ALA A 72 -38.24 20.92 -4.39
CA ALA A 72 -39.53 20.71 -3.73
C ALA A 72 -40.72 21.26 -4.51
N PRO A 73 -41.92 20.74 -4.25
CA PRO A 73 -43.12 21.56 -4.26
C PRO A 73 -43.77 21.63 -2.87
N VAL A 74 -43.97 22.87 -2.44
CA VAL A 74 -44.89 23.30 -1.38
C VAL A 74 -46.32 23.21 -1.94
N ALA A 75 -47.24 22.56 -1.24
CA ALA A 75 -48.69 22.70 -1.44
C ALA A 75 -49.42 22.09 -0.24
N ALA A 76 -50.61 22.52 0.18
CA ALA A 76 -51.35 23.77 0.13
C ALA A 76 -52.46 23.58 1.17
N VAL A 77 -52.83 24.64 1.86
CA VAL A 77 -53.92 24.68 2.84
C VAL A 77 -55.27 24.66 2.12
N ALA A 78 -56.22 23.85 2.60
CA ALA A 78 -57.65 24.21 2.57
C ALA A 78 -58.42 23.45 3.68
N PRO A 79 -59.33 24.13 4.42
CA PRO A 79 -60.16 23.55 5.47
C PRO A 79 -61.57 23.24 4.96
N ILE A 80 -62.21 22.16 5.44
CA ILE A 80 -63.68 22.05 5.47
C ILE A 80 -64.10 21.30 6.75
N GLU A 81 -65.06 21.89 7.44
CA GLU A 81 -65.65 21.50 8.72
C GLU A 81 -66.69 20.36 8.63
N ALA A 82 -66.78 19.59 9.73
CA ALA A 82 -67.98 19.02 10.40
C ALA A 82 -68.77 17.84 9.76
N PRO A 83 -69.61 17.09 10.55
CA PRO A 83 -69.74 17.01 12.00
C PRO A 83 -69.62 15.58 12.61
N ALA A 84 -69.27 15.57 13.90
CA ALA A 84 -69.61 14.63 14.97
C ALA A 84 -70.24 13.26 14.64
N ALA A 85 -69.48 12.20 14.94
CA ALA A 85 -70.03 10.98 15.52
C ALA A 85 -69.15 10.57 16.71
N ALA A 86 -69.77 10.47 17.88
CA ALA A 86 -69.13 10.11 19.13
C ALA A 86 -68.56 8.68 19.07
N GLN A 87 -67.24 8.57 18.96
CA GLN A 87 -66.51 7.34 19.24
C GLN A 87 -66.22 7.30 20.74
N PRO A 88 -66.55 6.21 21.46
CA PRO A 88 -66.21 6.08 22.86
C PRO A 88 -64.68 6.07 23.02
N ASN A 89 -64.19 7.03 23.80
CA ASN A 89 -62.80 7.13 24.24
C ASN A 89 -62.33 5.82 24.88
N ALA A 90 -61.67 4.97 24.10
CA ALA A 90 -60.78 3.95 24.59
C ALA A 90 -59.35 4.50 24.52
N TYR A 91 -59.04 5.48 25.39
CA TYR A 91 -57.67 5.74 25.80
C TYR A 91 -57.22 4.53 26.64
N ALA A 92 -56.90 3.43 25.96
CA ALA A 92 -56.04 2.44 26.57
C ALA A 92 -54.69 3.14 26.76
N PRO A 93 -54.11 3.15 27.97
CA PRO A 93 -52.73 3.60 28.13
C PRO A 93 -51.92 2.76 27.15
N MET A 94 -51.28 3.41 26.17
CA MET A 94 -50.19 2.80 25.43
C MET A 94 -49.21 2.37 26.51
N ALA A 95 -49.27 1.09 26.88
CA ALA A 95 -48.28 0.49 27.75
C ALA A 95 -46.97 0.87 27.09
N ALA A 96 -46.18 1.70 27.78
CA ALA A 96 -44.84 2.03 27.33
C ALA A 96 -44.19 0.67 27.06
N THR A 97 -44.01 0.33 25.78
CA THR A 97 -43.26 -0.84 25.38
C THR A 97 -41.96 -0.70 26.15
N PRO A 98 -41.66 -1.60 27.09
CA PRO A 98 -40.47 -1.46 27.91
C PRO A 98 -39.32 -1.28 26.93
N LEU A 99 -38.66 -0.11 27.01
CA LEU A 99 -37.39 0.08 26.33
C LEU A 99 -36.58 -1.18 26.69
N PRO A 100 -36.14 -1.96 25.71
CA PRO A 100 -35.36 -3.15 26.00
C PRO A 100 -34.26 -2.68 26.94
N THR A 101 -34.24 -3.26 28.14
CA THR A 101 -33.15 -3.16 29.10
C THR A 101 -31.94 -3.90 28.51
N GLY A 102 -31.53 -3.50 27.30
CA GLY A 102 -30.24 -3.80 26.70
C GLY A 102 -29.20 -3.00 27.46
N GLY A 103 -29.00 -3.36 28.73
CA GLY A 103 -27.89 -2.88 29.49
C GLY A 103 -26.65 -3.42 28.80
N THR A 104 -25.85 -2.54 28.22
CA THR A 104 -24.53 -2.88 27.70
C THR A 104 -23.78 -3.68 28.75
N THR A 105 -23.52 -4.95 28.45
CA THR A 105 -22.74 -5.76 29.37
C THR A 105 -21.29 -5.25 29.36
N PRO A 106 -20.56 -5.39 30.48
CA PRO A 106 -19.12 -5.15 30.49
C PRO A 106 -18.37 -5.97 29.43
N MET A 107 -18.89 -7.14 29.06
CA MET A 107 -18.30 -8.02 28.05
C MET A 107 -18.37 -7.42 26.65
N MET A 108 -19.50 -6.80 26.26
CA MET A 108 -19.63 -6.13 24.97
C MET A 108 -18.66 -4.94 24.85
N TRP A 109 -18.53 -4.13 25.89
CA TRP A 109 -17.54 -3.04 25.89
C TRP A 109 -16.10 -3.54 25.89
N GLY A 110 -15.82 -4.68 26.54
CA GLY A 110 -14.55 -5.38 26.42
C GLY A 110 -14.25 -5.77 24.98
N ALA A 111 -15.23 -6.34 24.26
CA ALA A 111 -15.09 -6.66 22.84
C ALA A 111 -14.81 -5.41 21.98
N VAL A 112 -15.55 -4.32 22.20
CA VAL A 112 -15.34 -3.04 21.50
C VAL A 112 -13.93 -2.48 21.78
N ALA A 113 -13.46 -2.52 23.02
CA ALA A 113 -12.11 -2.09 23.36
C ALA A 113 -11.05 -2.94 22.64
N CYS A 114 -11.20 -4.28 22.65
CA CYS A 114 -10.28 -5.18 21.97
C CYS A 114 -10.18 -4.91 20.47
N ILE A 115 -11.30 -4.71 19.77
CA ILE A 115 -11.28 -4.44 18.32
C ILE A 115 -10.71 -3.05 17.98
N VAL A 116 -10.92 -2.05 18.84
CA VAL A 116 -10.29 -0.72 18.68
C VAL A 116 -8.78 -0.82 18.84
N PHE A 117 -8.29 -1.52 19.86
CA PHE A 117 -6.85 -1.77 20.02
C PHE A 117 -6.28 -2.60 18.86
N ALA A 118 -7.03 -3.59 18.38
CA ALA A 118 -6.64 -4.35 17.19
C ALA A 118 -6.46 -3.46 15.97
N LEU A 119 -7.41 -2.53 15.74
CA LEU A 119 -7.33 -1.57 14.64
C LEU A 119 -6.11 -0.64 14.79
N LEU A 120 -5.87 -0.10 15.98
CA LEU A 120 -4.72 0.76 16.23
C LEU A 120 -3.38 0.04 15.99
N LEU A 121 -3.25 -1.20 16.46
CA LEU A 121 -2.05 -2.01 16.25
C LEU A 121 -1.89 -2.42 14.78
N SER A 122 -2.98 -2.70 14.07
CA SER A 122 -2.97 -2.98 12.63
C SER A 122 -2.47 -1.77 11.85
N MET A 123 -2.96 -0.56 12.18
CA MET A 123 -2.48 0.68 11.58
C MET A 123 -1.01 0.97 11.92
N ALA A 124 -0.59 0.72 13.15
CA ALA A 124 0.81 0.83 13.55
C ALA A 124 1.70 -0.17 12.80
N GLY A 125 1.21 -1.39 12.55
CA GLY A 125 1.85 -2.38 11.68
C GLY A 125 1.96 -1.87 10.23
N GLN A 126 0.87 -1.36 9.66
CA GLN A 126 0.81 -0.87 8.28
C GLN A 126 1.85 0.22 7.97
N PHE A 127 2.11 1.11 8.93
CA PHE A 127 3.07 2.22 8.80
C PHE A 127 4.39 1.96 9.53
N SER A 128 4.63 0.75 10.01
CA SER A 128 5.90 0.42 10.65
C SER A 128 6.99 0.29 9.59
N HIS A 129 8.09 0.99 9.78
CA HIS A 129 9.33 0.81 9.00
C HIS A 129 10.18 -0.37 9.49
N ALA A 130 9.69 -1.16 10.45
CA ALA A 130 10.42 -2.25 11.09
C ALA A 130 9.60 -3.55 11.08
N TRP A 131 9.34 -4.07 9.89
CA TRP A 131 8.87 -5.46 9.67
C TRP A 131 10.02 -6.45 9.63
N ILE A 132 11.14 -6.05 9.04
CA ILE A 132 12.41 -6.79 9.05
C ILE A 132 13.44 -5.90 9.74
N VAL A 133 14.23 -6.49 10.63
CA VAL A 133 15.39 -5.84 11.26
C VAL A 133 16.63 -6.60 10.85
N ASN A 134 17.58 -5.89 10.25
CA ASN A 134 18.89 -6.44 9.91
C ASN A 134 19.73 -6.55 11.19
N ASN A 135 20.27 -7.74 11.47
CA ASN A 135 21.12 -8.00 12.65
C ASN A 135 22.56 -8.36 12.26
N GLU A 136 22.90 -8.22 10.98
CA GLU A 136 24.28 -8.40 10.51
C GLU A 136 25.19 -7.29 11.06
N GLU A 137 26.45 -7.63 11.29
CA GLU A 137 27.48 -6.69 11.69
C GLU A 137 27.70 -5.66 10.57
N GLY A 138 27.51 -4.37 10.87
CA GLY A 138 27.50 -3.29 9.88
C GLY A 138 26.12 -3.00 9.25
N GLY A 139 25.10 -3.79 9.58
CA GLY A 139 23.70 -3.56 9.21
C GLY A 139 22.90 -2.81 10.30
N GLU A 140 23.56 -2.31 11.34
CA GLU A 140 22.87 -1.63 12.44
C GLU A 140 22.11 -0.40 11.95
N GLY A 141 20.88 -0.23 12.43
CA GLY A 141 20.03 0.88 12.04
C GLY A 141 19.25 0.69 10.74
N GLN A 142 19.52 -0.38 9.98
CA GLN A 142 18.71 -0.72 8.81
C GLN A 142 17.45 -1.50 9.24
N THR A 143 16.29 -0.94 8.89
CA THR A 143 14.99 -1.57 9.12
C THR A 143 14.16 -1.48 7.85
N VAL A 144 13.42 -2.54 7.53
CA VAL A 144 12.56 -2.60 6.35
C VAL A 144 11.11 -2.70 6.79
N GLY A 145 10.26 -1.82 6.29
CA GLY A 145 8.81 -1.86 6.44
C GLY A 145 8.15 -2.82 5.44
N LEU A 146 6.86 -2.63 5.17
CA LEU A 146 6.19 -3.40 4.11
C LEU A 146 6.69 -2.99 2.72
N THR A 147 6.77 -1.69 2.43
CA THR A 147 7.22 -1.16 1.13
C THR A 147 8.31 -0.11 1.27
N THR A 148 8.61 0.32 2.49
CA THR A 148 9.61 1.35 2.78
C THR A 148 10.87 0.73 3.35
N ILE A 149 12.00 1.37 3.16
CA ILE A 149 13.26 1.07 3.85
C ILE A 149 13.66 2.27 4.70
N ARG A 150 14.24 2.03 5.87
CA ARG A 150 14.72 3.05 6.80
C ARG A 150 16.13 2.73 7.25
N GLN A 151 17.01 3.73 7.20
CA GLN A 151 18.35 3.67 7.75
C GLN A 151 18.51 4.72 8.85
N ASP A 152 18.98 4.30 10.02
CA ASP A 152 19.36 5.19 11.12
C ASP A 152 20.89 5.34 11.16
N CYS A 153 21.39 6.39 10.54
CA CYS A 153 22.82 6.67 10.41
C CYS A 153 23.49 6.99 11.74
N SER A 154 22.75 7.38 12.79
CA SER A 154 23.32 7.68 14.11
C SER A 154 23.98 6.47 14.78
N LEU A 155 23.58 5.27 14.35
CA LEU A 155 24.07 3.98 14.81
C LEU A 155 25.32 3.49 14.05
N THR A 156 25.73 4.20 12.99
CA THR A 156 26.90 3.84 12.18
C THR A 156 28.17 3.87 13.02
N GLU A 157 28.95 2.78 12.97
CA GLU A 157 30.27 2.73 13.61
C GLU A 157 31.35 3.26 12.66
N PRO A 158 32.31 4.08 13.16
CA PRO A 158 33.37 4.60 12.33
C PRO A 158 34.40 3.52 11.98
N GLU A 159 34.84 3.52 10.72
CA GLU A 159 35.98 2.72 10.31
C GLU A 159 37.32 3.25 10.85
N THR A 160 38.37 2.42 10.76
CA THR A 160 39.70 2.77 11.29
C THR A 160 40.24 4.05 10.62
N GLY A 161 40.35 5.13 11.39
CA GLY A 161 40.89 6.41 10.92
C GLY A 161 39.85 7.44 10.50
N GLN A 162 38.55 7.12 10.57
CA GLN A 162 37.46 8.09 10.45
C GLN A 162 36.95 8.52 11.83
N THR A 163 36.48 9.75 11.92
CA THR A 163 35.70 10.22 13.07
C THR A 163 34.26 9.69 12.99
N LYS A 164 33.57 9.64 14.14
CA LYS A 164 32.15 9.25 14.16
C LYS A 164 31.27 10.16 13.28
N GLN A 165 31.58 11.45 13.23
CA GLN A 165 30.80 12.39 12.42
C GLN A 165 31.00 12.12 10.93
N GLU A 166 32.23 11.90 10.47
CA GLU A 166 32.51 11.56 9.07
C GLU A 166 31.79 10.28 8.64
N ALA A 167 31.70 9.27 9.51
CA ALA A 167 30.96 8.04 9.24
C ALA A 167 29.44 8.29 9.14
N ILE A 168 28.87 9.13 10.02
CA ILE A 168 27.45 9.53 9.95
C ILE A 168 27.17 10.30 8.66
N ASP A 169 28.02 11.27 8.31
CA ASP A 169 27.84 12.11 7.13
C ASP A 169 27.94 11.26 5.84
N ALA A 170 28.88 10.31 5.80
CA ALA A 170 28.98 9.34 4.71
C ALA A 170 27.70 8.49 4.61
N CYS A 171 27.21 7.94 5.73
CA CYS A 171 25.97 7.18 5.76
C CYS A 171 24.79 7.99 5.24
N LYS A 172 24.64 9.25 5.67
CA LYS A 172 23.55 10.14 5.23
C LYS A 172 23.60 10.38 3.73
N ALA A 173 24.77 10.75 3.20
CA ALA A 173 24.94 11.03 1.77
C ALA A 173 24.61 9.80 0.91
N PHE A 174 25.15 8.62 1.26
CA PHE A 174 24.88 7.39 0.52
C PHE A 174 23.42 6.98 0.62
N THR A 175 22.85 6.99 1.83
CA THR A 175 21.46 6.59 2.04
C THR A 175 20.51 7.51 1.30
N TYR A 176 20.71 8.83 1.39
CA TYR A 176 19.88 9.80 0.68
C TYR A 176 19.92 9.58 -0.83
N MET A 177 21.11 9.36 -1.40
CA MET A 177 21.27 9.04 -2.82
C MET A 177 20.53 7.74 -3.19
N PHE A 178 20.70 6.66 -2.43
CA PHE A 178 20.09 5.37 -2.77
C PHE A 178 18.58 5.32 -2.51
N PHE A 179 18.05 6.12 -1.59
CA PHE A 179 16.63 6.09 -1.23
C PHE A 179 15.80 7.11 -2.03
N ALA A 180 16.43 7.94 -2.86
CA ALA A 180 15.75 8.95 -3.66
C ALA A 180 15.08 8.36 -4.90
N GLU A 181 13.91 8.90 -5.29
CA GLU A 181 13.22 8.54 -6.54
C GLU A 181 14.09 8.84 -7.79
N ASP A 182 14.96 9.86 -7.71
CA ASP A 182 15.91 10.24 -8.76
C ASP A 182 17.30 10.49 -8.13
N MET A 183 18.21 9.53 -8.31
CA MET A 183 19.60 9.62 -7.82
C MET A 183 20.37 10.84 -8.35
N ASP A 184 20.17 11.19 -9.63
CA ASP A 184 20.91 12.27 -10.27
C ASP A 184 20.45 13.62 -9.72
N ALA A 185 19.13 13.79 -9.52
CA ALA A 185 18.56 14.96 -8.86
C ALA A 185 19.01 15.05 -7.40
N ALA A 186 18.94 13.95 -6.65
CA ALA A 186 19.36 13.90 -5.25
C ALA A 186 20.83 14.29 -5.08
N THR A 187 21.71 13.82 -5.97
CA THR A 187 23.14 14.17 -5.94
C THR A 187 23.37 15.65 -6.28
N ALA A 188 22.55 16.22 -7.17
CA ALA A 188 22.65 17.64 -7.57
C ALA A 188 22.10 18.61 -6.52
N GLU A 189 21.12 18.18 -5.71
CA GLU A 189 20.48 18.98 -4.66
C GLU A 189 21.17 18.85 -3.29
N LEU A 190 22.11 17.90 -3.15
CA LEU A 190 22.88 17.67 -1.94
C LEU A 190 23.92 18.79 -1.69
N ASP A 191 23.45 19.95 -1.25
CA ASP A 191 24.30 21.10 -0.93
C ASP A 191 25.02 20.94 0.43
N ASP A 192 24.32 20.41 1.44
CA ASP A 192 24.88 20.15 2.78
C ASP A 192 24.27 18.89 3.41
N VAL A 193 25.13 17.98 3.90
CA VAL A 193 24.72 16.74 4.56
C VAL A 193 24.20 17.01 5.98
N GLU A 194 24.60 18.14 6.58
CA GLU A 194 24.15 18.54 7.92
C GLU A 194 22.62 18.79 7.98
N ASP A 195 22.01 19.15 6.84
CA ASP A 195 20.56 19.39 6.73
C ASP A 195 19.72 18.10 6.64
N ILE A 196 20.36 16.94 6.46
CA ILE A 196 19.70 15.63 6.35
C ILE A 196 19.53 15.03 7.74
N ASP A 197 18.34 14.50 8.03
CA ASP A 197 18.07 13.82 9.30
C ASP A 197 18.92 12.53 9.44
N ASP A 198 19.20 12.12 10.68
CA ASP A 198 19.93 10.89 10.97
C ASP A 198 19.12 9.63 10.58
N ALA A 199 17.79 9.74 10.59
CA ALA A 199 16.88 8.68 10.22
C ALA A 199 16.23 8.95 8.85
N ILE A 200 16.74 8.29 7.82
CA ILE A 200 16.28 8.49 6.44
C ILE A 200 15.35 7.35 6.07
N VAL A 201 14.21 7.68 5.45
CA VAL A 201 13.21 6.73 4.97
C VAL A 201 13.00 6.96 3.47
N GLY A 202 12.95 5.87 2.71
CA GLY A 202 12.61 5.89 1.29
C GLY A 202 11.80 4.68 0.89
N ASP A 203 11.42 4.62 -0.38
CA ASP A 203 10.78 3.44 -0.94
C ASP A 203 11.83 2.35 -1.22
N HIS A 204 11.48 1.12 -0.91
CA HIS A 204 12.40 -0.01 -1.02
C HIS A 204 12.66 -0.38 -2.49
N GLU A 205 11.69 -0.14 -3.38
CA GLU A 205 11.85 -0.34 -4.82
C GLU A 205 12.93 0.59 -5.38
N ASP A 206 12.88 1.88 -5.03
CA ASP A 206 13.89 2.87 -5.43
C ASP A 206 15.28 2.47 -4.94
N TYR A 207 15.39 2.01 -3.69
CA TYR A 207 16.66 1.47 -3.16
C TYR A 207 17.22 0.34 -4.02
N CYS A 208 16.42 -0.68 -4.34
CA CYS A 208 16.86 -1.81 -5.15
C CYS A 208 17.33 -1.37 -6.55
N ASP A 209 16.55 -0.48 -7.19
CA ASP A 209 16.85 0.02 -8.54
C ASP A 209 18.07 0.95 -8.58
N ASN A 210 18.23 1.79 -7.55
CA ASN A 210 19.35 2.71 -7.41
C ASN A 210 20.66 1.98 -7.12
N VAL A 211 20.64 0.96 -6.26
CA VAL A 211 21.82 0.10 -6.01
C VAL A 211 22.25 -0.61 -7.30
N TYR A 212 21.29 -1.14 -8.07
CA TYR A 212 21.59 -1.73 -9.37
C TYR A 212 22.20 -0.71 -10.34
N THR A 213 21.58 0.46 -10.45
CA THR A 213 22.01 1.54 -11.36
C THR A 213 23.40 2.05 -11.02
N PHE A 214 23.73 2.15 -9.73
CA PHE A 214 25.05 2.52 -9.26
C PHE A 214 26.11 1.45 -9.52
N ALA A 215 25.79 0.17 -9.29
CA ALA A 215 26.75 -0.93 -9.40
C ALA A 215 26.97 -1.42 -10.83
N ALA A 216 25.96 -1.37 -11.69
CA ALA A 216 26.04 -1.91 -13.06
C ALA A 216 27.19 -1.30 -13.89
N PRO A 217 27.46 0.03 -13.85
CA PRO A 217 28.60 0.62 -14.53
C PRO A 217 29.96 0.08 -14.09
N LEU A 218 30.10 -0.30 -12.82
CA LEU A 218 31.35 -0.84 -12.27
C LEU A 218 31.65 -2.26 -12.78
N MET A 219 30.62 -2.95 -13.27
CA MET A 219 30.71 -4.31 -13.80
C MET A 219 30.61 -4.37 -15.33
N MET A 220 30.66 -3.21 -16.00
CA MET A 220 30.71 -3.16 -17.46
C MET A 220 31.96 -3.90 -17.99
N GLY A 221 31.71 -5.01 -18.70
CA GLY A 221 32.76 -5.87 -19.25
C GLY A 221 32.73 -7.29 -18.70
N ASP A 222 32.01 -7.53 -17.60
CA ASP A 222 31.78 -8.86 -17.04
C ASP A 222 30.29 -9.22 -17.13
N GLN A 223 29.94 -10.05 -18.12
CA GLN A 223 28.56 -10.45 -18.38
C GLN A 223 27.98 -11.32 -17.26
N GLU A 224 28.82 -12.13 -16.62
CA GLU A 224 28.39 -13.02 -15.53
C GLU A 224 28.07 -12.19 -14.29
N ALA A 225 28.94 -11.23 -13.97
CA ALA A 225 28.72 -10.33 -12.84
C ALA A 225 27.48 -9.43 -13.05
N LEU A 226 27.24 -8.94 -14.27
CA LEU A 226 26.05 -8.16 -14.58
C LEU A 226 24.76 -8.98 -14.48
N ALA A 227 24.78 -10.24 -14.93
CA ALA A 227 23.63 -11.14 -14.82
C ALA A 227 23.32 -11.46 -13.35
N ASN A 228 24.34 -11.70 -12.53
CA ASN A 228 24.18 -11.90 -11.09
C ASN A 228 23.62 -10.63 -10.42
N LEU A 229 24.10 -9.44 -10.79
CA LEU A 229 23.58 -8.18 -10.25
C LEU A 229 22.09 -7.97 -10.57
N SER A 230 21.65 -8.35 -11.78
CA SER A 230 20.22 -8.29 -12.11
C SER A 230 19.39 -9.28 -11.29
N GLU A 231 19.92 -10.49 -11.03
CA GLU A 231 19.25 -11.47 -10.17
C GLU A 231 19.13 -10.99 -8.72
N VAL A 232 20.18 -10.36 -8.19
CA VAL A 232 20.16 -9.72 -6.87
C VAL A 232 19.14 -8.58 -6.81
N ARG A 233 19.07 -7.75 -7.84
CA ARG A 233 18.05 -6.70 -7.95
C ARG A 233 16.64 -7.29 -7.95
N ASP A 234 16.38 -8.30 -8.77
CA ASP A 234 15.06 -8.93 -8.85
C ASP A 234 14.66 -9.54 -7.50
N THR A 235 15.60 -10.23 -6.82
CA THR A 235 15.40 -10.76 -5.46
C THR A 235 15.13 -9.65 -4.44
N CYS A 236 15.83 -8.50 -4.55
CA CYS A 236 15.58 -7.33 -3.72
C CYS A 236 14.13 -6.83 -3.89
N LEU A 237 13.64 -6.75 -5.14
CA LEU A 237 12.28 -6.31 -5.48
C LEU A 237 11.17 -7.30 -5.06
N GLU A 238 11.49 -8.57 -4.83
CA GLU A 238 10.50 -9.52 -4.27
C GLU A 238 10.08 -9.15 -2.84
N THR A 239 10.96 -8.51 -2.06
CA THR A 239 10.66 -8.07 -0.69
C THR A 239 9.54 -7.01 -0.62
N PRO A 240 9.62 -5.86 -1.31
CA PRO A 240 8.52 -4.90 -1.35
C PRO A 240 7.27 -5.46 -2.03
N ALA A 241 7.40 -6.37 -3.01
CA ALA A 241 6.24 -7.05 -3.61
C ALA A 241 5.48 -7.92 -2.59
N ALA A 242 6.20 -8.67 -1.75
CA ALA A 242 5.64 -9.44 -0.64
C ALA A 242 4.96 -8.51 0.38
N GLY A 243 5.61 -7.41 0.74
CA GLY A 243 5.06 -6.43 1.68
C GLY A 243 3.85 -5.67 1.14
N SER A 244 3.82 -5.33 -0.15
CA SER A 244 2.64 -4.76 -0.82
C SER A 244 1.46 -5.74 -0.78
N THR A 245 1.70 -7.01 -1.10
CA THR A 245 0.66 -8.05 -1.06
C THR A 245 0.13 -8.27 0.36
N GLY A 246 1.03 -8.42 1.35
CA GLY A 246 0.69 -8.52 2.76
C GLY A 246 -0.08 -7.28 3.27
N GLY A 247 0.37 -6.09 2.88
CA GLY A 247 -0.26 -4.81 3.20
C GLY A 247 -1.68 -4.68 2.65
N MET A 248 -1.94 -5.17 1.43
CA MET A 248 -3.30 -5.19 0.88
C MET A 248 -4.25 -6.07 1.71
N VAL A 249 -3.79 -7.27 2.10
CA VAL A 249 -4.58 -8.14 3.00
C VAL A 249 -4.81 -7.48 4.36
N LEU A 250 -3.78 -6.82 4.89
CA LEU A 250 -3.85 -6.10 6.16
C LEU A 250 -4.86 -4.93 6.12
N TRP A 251 -4.93 -4.20 5.00
CA TRP A 251 -5.95 -3.16 4.78
C TRP A 251 -7.36 -3.74 4.78
N VAL A 252 -7.61 -4.88 4.11
CA VAL A 252 -8.91 -5.55 4.12
C VAL A 252 -9.29 -5.95 5.55
N GLY A 253 -8.34 -6.50 6.31
CA GLY A 253 -8.52 -6.81 7.74
C GLY A 253 -8.86 -5.57 8.57
N SER A 254 -8.13 -4.47 8.37
CA SER A 254 -8.33 -3.19 9.08
C SER A 254 -9.71 -2.58 8.80
N ILE A 255 -10.14 -2.56 7.54
CA ILE A 255 -11.48 -2.10 7.15
C ILE A 255 -12.55 -3.01 7.76
N GLY A 256 -12.34 -4.33 7.76
CA GLY A 256 -13.21 -5.28 8.45
C GLY A 256 -13.33 -4.99 9.96
N ALA A 257 -12.23 -4.67 10.63
CA ALA A 257 -12.22 -4.31 12.04
C ALA A 257 -12.97 -3.00 12.30
N LEU A 258 -12.84 -2.01 11.41
CA LEU A 258 -13.59 -0.76 11.48
C LEU A 258 -15.11 -1.02 11.40
N PHE A 259 -15.55 -1.83 10.43
CA PHE A 259 -16.95 -2.23 10.33
C PHE A 259 -17.43 -3.00 11.57
N GLY A 260 -16.63 -3.94 12.06
CA GLY A 260 -16.92 -4.66 13.30
C GLY A 260 -17.11 -3.72 14.49
N THR A 261 -16.26 -2.70 14.60
CA THR A 261 -16.35 -1.69 15.67
C THR A 261 -17.65 -0.90 15.57
N VAL A 262 -18.03 -0.44 14.38
CA VAL A 262 -19.29 0.30 14.16
C VAL A 262 -20.51 -0.57 14.46
N MET A 263 -20.51 -1.83 14.00
CA MET A 263 -21.63 -2.76 14.21
C MET A 263 -21.81 -3.12 15.70
N LEU A 264 -20.71 -3.42 16.41
CA LEU A 264 -20.75 -3.77 17.83
C LEU A 264 -21.14 -2.57 18.71
N SER A 265 -20.62 -1.38 18.40
CA SER A 265 -20.96 -0.15 19.15
C SER A 265 -22.40 0.32 18.89
N ALA A 266 -22.93 0.15 17.68
CA ALA A 266 -24.34 0.46 17.40
C ALA A 266 -25.28 -0.44 18.21
N GLY A 267 -24.99 -1.75 18.24
CA GLY A 267 -25.74 -2.72 19.04
C GLY A 267 -25.69 -2.41 20.54
N SER A 268 -24.53 -1.97 21.06
CA SER A 268 -24.39 -1.61 22.47
C SER A 268 -25.23 -0.38 22.85
N ILE A 269 -25.37 0.61 21.97
CA ILE A 269 -26.19 1.81 22.24
C ILE A 269 -27.71 1.52 22.06
N GLY A 270 -28.09 0.28 21.75
CA GLY A 270 -29.48 -0.10 21.52
C GLY A 270 -30.04 0.46 20.20
N ARG A 271 -29.16 0.85 19.27
CA ARG A 271 -29.57 1.24 17.92
C ARG A 271 -29.58 0.00 17.02
N THR A 272 -30.72 -0.24 16.38
CA THR A 272 -30.82 -1.25 15.34
C THR A 272 -30.31 -0.68 14.03
N LEU A 273 -29.34 -1.36 13.42
CA LEU A 273 -28.89 -1.01 12.08
C LEU A 273 -29.85 -1.63 11.05
N PRO A 274 -29.93 -1.06 9.83
CA PRO A 274 -30.70 -1.69 8.76
C PRO A 274 -30.29 -3.16 8.61
N SER A 275 -31.26 -4.04 8.34
CA SER A 275 -31.05 -5.49 8.18
C SER A 275 -30.55 -6.27 9.40
N ASN A 276 -30.64 -5.71 10.62
CA ASN A 276 -30.09 -6.30 11.84
C ASN A 276 -28.58 -6.51 11.76
N ALA A 277 -27.86 -5.57 11.12
CA ALA A 277 -26.42 -5.67 10.90
C ALA A 277 -25.61 -5.81 12.21
N GLU A 278 -26.15 -5.36 13.35
CA GLU A 278 -25.54 -5.55 14.66
C GLU A 278 -25.26 -7.02 15.00
N GLN A 279 -26.05 -7.97 14.49
CA GLN A 279 -25.85 -9.40 14.72
C GLN A 279 -24.60 -9.94 14.01
N HIS A 280 -24.13 -9.24 12.97
CA HIS A 280 -22.97 -9.63 12.18
C HIS A 280 -21.65 -9.07 12.73
N GLY A 281 -21.69 -8.12 13.67
CA GLY A 281 -20.48 -7.50 14.24
C GLY A 281 -19.49 -8.52 14.85
N LYS A 282 -20.00 -9.60 15.46
CA LYS A 282 -19.18 -10.69 16.00
C LYS A 282 -18.35 -11.43 14.93
N TRP A 283 -18.95 -11.63 13.75
CA TRP A 283 -18.28 -12.29 12.63
C TRP A 283 -17.31 -11.34 11.94
N ALA A 284 -17.67 -10.06 11.83
CA ALA A 284 -16.79 -9.03 11.30
C ALA A 284 -15.50 -8.89 12.13
N GLY A 285 -15.60 -8.82 13.46
CA GLY A 285 -14.43 -8.73 14.34
C GLY A 285 -13.51 -9.96 14.25
N MET A 286 -14.09 -11.17 14.31
CA MET A 286 -13.33 -12.40 14.19
C MET A 286 -12.68 -12.55 12.79
N GLY A 287 -13.43 -12.27 11.73
CA GLY A 287 -12.92 -12.31 10.36
C GLY A 287 -11.79 -11.31 10.12
N ALA A 288 -11.91 -10.09 10.67
CA ALA A 288 -10.87 -9.07 10.63
C ALA A 288 -9.58 -9.53 11.32
N GLY A 289 -9.68 -10.09 12.53
CA GLY A 289 -8.53 -10.62 13.26
C GLY A 289 -7.82 -11.76 12.51
N VAL A 290 -8.59 -12.67 11.90
CA VAL A 290 -8.04 -13.75 11.06
C VAL A 290 -7.33 -13.18 9.82
N LEU A 291 -7.90 -12.17 9.16
CA LEU A 291 -7.29 -11.53 8.01
C LEU A 291 -5.97 -10.81 8.36
N MET A 292 -5.88 -10.16 9.52
CA MET A 292 -4.64 -9.55 10.00
C MET A 292 -3.54 -10.60 10.23
N LEU A 293 -3.88 -11.76 10.82
CA LEU A 293 -2.93 -12.87 10.98
C LEU A 293 -2.54 -13.48 9.62
N LEU A 294 -3.50 -13.60 8.70
CA LEU A 294 -3.25 -14.08 7.36
C LEU A 294 -2.37 -13.13 6.55
N ALA A 295 -2.45 -11.81 6.78
CA ALA A 295 -1.56 -10.83 6.16
C ALA A 295 -0.09 -11.09 6.53
N VAL A 296 0.19 -11.35 7.82
CA VAL A 296 1.54 -11.70 8.30
C VAL A 296 2.02 -13.02 7.67
N LEU A 297 1.14 -14.02 7.60
CA LEU A 297 1.47 -15.30 6.99
C LEU A 297 1.75 -15.18 5.49
N VAL A 298 0.92 -14.44 4.75
CA VAL A 298 1.10 -14.20 3.31
C VAL A 298 2.39 -13.45 3.05
N TRP A 299 2.66 -12.39 3.82
CA TRP A 299 3.93 -11.66 3.75
C TRP A 299 5.11 -12.61 3.98
N TRP A 300 5.09 -13.39 5.06
CA TRP A 300 6.18 -14.32 5.40
C TRP A 300 6.42 -15.39 4.33
N LEU A 301 5.35 -15.92 3.72
CA LEU A 301 5.46 -16.94 2.65
C LEU A 301 5.94 -16.38 1.31
N LEU A 302 5.82 -15.07 1.10
CA LEU A 302 6.24 -14.40 -0.13
C LEU A 302 7.63 -13.76 -0.01
N LEU A 303 8.21 -13.73 1.20
CA LEU A 303 9.57 -13.23 1.36
C LEU A 303 10.57 -14.13 0.63
N PRO A 304 11.55 -13.55 -0.07
CA PRO A 304 12.64 -14.32 -0.63
C PRO A 304 13.48 -14.95 0.49
N ASP A 305 14.01 -16.14 0.24
CA ASP A 305 15.02 -16.74 1.12
C ASP A 305 16.32 -15.95 0.96
N THR A 306 16.66 -15.10 1.94
CA THR A 306 17.95 -14.39 1.98
C THR A 306 18.90 -15.11 2.92
N ASP A 307 20.19 -15.14 2.58
CA ASP A 307 21.23 -15.68 3.47
C ASP A 307 21.54 -14.76 4.67
N THR A 308 20.85 -13.62 4.76
CA THR A 308 21.10 -12.59 5.77
C THR A 308 20.40 -12.86 7.09
N ASP A 309 21.10 -12.59 8.21
CA ASP A 309 20.58 -12.77 9.57
C ASP A 309 19.51 -11.72 9.93
N THR A 310 18.31 -11.90 9.37
CA THR A 310 17.16 -11.02 9.57
C THR A 310 16.23 -11.51 10.67
N SER A 311 15.58 -10.57 11.38
CA SER A 311 14.60 -10.89 12.42
C SER A 311 13.29 -10.13 12.23
N ALA A 312 12.19 -10.72 12.72
CA ALA A 312 10.88 -10.10 12.67
C ALA A 312 10.83 -8.86 13.56
N GLY A 313 10.62 -7.70 12.94
CA GLY A 313 10.57 -6.41 13.61
C GLY A 313 9.24 -6.13 14.32
N MET A 314 9.15 -4.94 14.92
CA MET A 314 7.99 -4.52 15.72
C MET A 314 6.68 -4.50 14.91
N GLY A 315 6.72 -4.19 13.61
CA GLY A 315 5.56 -4.17 12.73
C GLY A 315 4.82 -5.51 12.67
N VAL A 316 5.58 -6.61 12.61
CA VAL A 316 5.06 -7.98 12.62
C VAL A 316 4.33 -8.25 13.95
N TRP A 317 5.00 -7.99 15.07
CA TRP A 317 4.46 -8.29 16.40
C TRP A 317 3.22 -7.44 16.74
N MET A 318 3.20 -6.16 16.35
CA MET A 318 2.01 -5.31 16.49
C MET A 318 0.84 -5.90 15.70
N THR A 319 1.06 -6.32 14.46
CA THR A 319 0.02 -6.91 13.61
C THR A 319 -0.49 -8.23 14.16
N VAL A 320 0.40 -9.10 14.67
CA VAL A 320 0.02 -10.37 15.31
C VAL A 320 -0.83 -10.12 16.56
N LEU A 321 -0.39 -9.22 17.44
CA LEU A 321 -1.15 -8.85 18.64
C LEU A 321 -2.51 -8.24 18.28
N GLY A 322 -2.56 -7.40 17.25
CA GLY A 322 -3.80 -6.84 16.72
C GLY A 322 -4.75 -7.92 16.21
N GLY A 323 -4.25 -8.86 15.41
CA GLY A 323 -5.00 -10.00 14.91
C GLY A 323 -5.60 -10.86 16.03
N VAL A 324 -4.79 -11.20 17.04
CA VAL A 324 -5.25 -11.95 18.22
C VAL A 324 -6.35 -11.19 18.98
N LEU A 325 -6.17 -9.88 19.22
CA LEU A 325 -7.19 -9.06 19.88
C LEU A 325 -8.49 -8.98 19.07
N GLY A 326 -8.42 -8.92 17.74
CA GLY A 326 -9.59 -8.97 16.87
C GLY A 326 -10.36 -10.28 16.99
N VAL A 327 -9.66 -11.42 17.03
CA VAL A 327 -10.27 -12.74 17.26
C VAL A 327 -10.92 -12.81 18.65
N VAL A 328 -10.21 -12.37 19.69
CA VAL A 328 -10.73 -12.33 21.06
C VAL A 328 -11.97 -11.44 21.16
N ALA A 329 -12.00 -10.28 20.50
CA ALA A 329 -13.16 -9.40 20.43
C ALA A 329 -14.39 -10.12 19.86
N GLY A 330 -14.22 -10.87 18.77
CA GLY A 330 -15.29 -11.67 18.17
C GLY A 330 -15.81 -12.76 19.11
N ILE A 331 -14.91 -13.45 19.84
CA ILE A 331 -15.29 -14.47 20.82
C ILE A 331 -16.07 -13.86 21.99
N LEU A 332 -15.60 -12.73 22.53
CA LEU A 332 -16.29 -12.02 23.62
C LEU A 332 -17.70 -11.59 23.18
N ALA A 333 -17.83 -11.02 21.98
CA ALA A 333 -19.13 -10.65 21.41
C ALA A 333 -20.05 -11.86 21.20
N PHE A 334 -19.50 -13.05 20.93
CA PHE A 334 -20.28 -14.28 20.82
C PHE A 334 -20.75 -14.81 22.17
N LEU A 335 -19.92 -14.74 23.20
CA LEU A 335 -20.26 -15.18 24.56
C LEU A 335 -21.32 -14.29 25.21
N ASP A 336 -21.35 -13.00 24.86
CA ASP A 336 -22.34 -12.05 25.37
C ASP A 336 -23.78 -12.34 24.92
N GLN A 337 -23.95 -13.07 23.81
CA GLN A 337 -25.26 -13.39 23.26
C GLN A 337 -25.93 -14.62 23.92
N LYS A 338 -25.26 -15.27 24.88
CA LYS A 338 -25.77 -16.45 25.60
C LYS A 338 -26.34 -16.06 26.95
#